data_AF-A0A1J9RLP3-F1
#
_entry.id   AF-A0A1J9RLP3-F1
#
_cell.length_a   1.000
_cell.length_b   1.000
_cell.length_c   1.000
_cell.angle_alpha   90.00
_cell.angle_beta   90.00
_cell.angle_gamma   90.00
#
_symmetry.space_group_name_H-M   'P 1'
#
loop_
_entity.id
_entity.type
_entity.pdbx_description
1 polymer ?
#
loop_
_entity_poly.entity_id
_entity_poly.type
_entity_poly.pdbx_seq_one_letter_code
_entity_poly.pdbx_strand_id
1 'polypeptide(L)'
;MRLSVPAFIALLSFGTNALAAECYGGSGGYPCATVAAARSALGSYCANHFGATCTDFIHYNNPGGEVWIGHIGPFSTAAECYYAGDEILRKCYGHNDGGYWTRNKKHLNLNYCKWKK
;
A
#
# COMPACT_ATOMS: atom_id res chain seq x y z
N MET A 1 -10.87 58.32 0.76
CA MET A 1 -10.66 56.95 0.26
C MET A 1 -10.37 56.05 1.46
N ARG A 2 -11.27 55.10 1.78
CA ARG A 2 -11.02 54.07 2.80
C ARG A 2 -10.69 52.78 2.06
N LEU A 3 -9.43 52.38 2.07
CA LEU A 3 -9.00 51.12 1.49
C LEU A 3 -9.27 49.97 2.46
N SER A 4 -10.01 49.01 1.93
CA SER A 4 -10.19 47.59 2.27
C SER A 4 -8.94 46.88 2.79
N VAL A 5 -9.09 45.90 3.70
CA VAL A 5 -8.72 44.47 3.47
C VAL A 5 -9.45 43.61 4.53
N PRO A 6 -10.28 42.63 4.16
CA PRO A 6 -10.70 41.57 5.06
C PRO A 6 -9.56 40.54 5.18
N ALA A 7 -9.05 40.33 6.39
CA ALA A 7 -8.06 39.30 6.68
C ALA A 7 -8.73 37.91 6.65
N PHE A 8 -8.90 37.34 5.47
CA PHE A 8 -9.17 35.92 5.30
C PHE A 8 -7.85 35.15 5.38
N ILE A 9 -7.40 34.85 6.61
CA ILE A 9 -6.36 33.84 6.84
C ILE A 9 -7.08 32.48 6.91
N ALA A 10 -7.29 31.85 5.76
CA ALA A 10 -7.64 30.44 5.68
C ALA A 10 -6.37 29.61 5.87
N LEU A 11 -6.05 29.26 7.12
CA LEU A 11 -5.02 28.28 7.44
C LEU A 11 -5.53 26.89 7.03
N LEU A 12 -5.29 26.50 5.77
CA LEU A 12 -5.36 25.10 5.35
C LEU A 12 -4.15 24.35 5.93
N SER A 13 -4.20 24.12 7.24
CA SER A 13 -3.30 23.21 7.95
C SER A 13 -3.69 21.77 7.58
N PHE A 14 -3.42 21.34 6.35
CA PHE A 14 -3.28 19.92 6.06
C PHE A 14 -1.92 19.49 6.58
N GLY A 15 -1.85 19.23 7.88
CA GLY A 15 -0.73 18.51 8.46
C GLY A 15 -0.67 17.16 7.75
N THR A 16 0.26 17.00 6.81
CA THR A 16 0.51 15.73 6.14
C THR A 16 1.14 14.81 7.18
N ASN A 17 0.30 14.05 7.87
CA ASN A 17 0.74 12.78 8.44
C ASN A 17 1.11 11.92 7.23
N ALA A 18 2.37 11.99 6.79
CA ALA A 18 2.91 11.09 5.78
C ALA A 18 2.92 9.68 6.39
N LEU A 19 1.76 9.04 6.35
CA LEU A 19 1.60 7.64 6.69
C LEU A 19 2.48 6.85 5.72
N ALA A 20 3.31 5.96 6.24
CA ALA A 20 4.22 5.17 5.42
C ALA A 20 3.46 4.36 4.36
N ALA A 21 2.23 3.92 4.67
CA ALA A 21 1.31 3.34 3.70
C ALA A 21 0.52 4.41 2.93
N GLU A 22 0.47 4.31 1.61
CA GLU A 22 -0.33 5.13 0.71
C GLU A 22 -1.11 4.23 -0.26
N CYS A 23 -2.34 4.60 -0.57
CA CYS A 23 -3.20 3.81 -1.45
C CYS A 23 -2.99 4.19 -2.90
N TYR A 24 -3.08 3.23 -3.80
CA TYR A 24 -3.05 3.53 -5.23
C TYR A 24 -4.19 4.48 -5.59
N GLY A 25 -3.93 5.47 -6.44
CA GLY A 25 -4.98 6.37 -6.93
C GLY A 25 -6.03 5.66 -7.79
N GLY A 26 -5.67 4.50 -8.36
CA GLY A 26 -6.59 3.64 -9.12
C GLY A 26 -7.47 2.79 -8.21
N SER A 27 -8.75 2.72 -8.57
CA SER A 27 -9.74 1.80 -8.02
C SER A 27 -10.59 1.20 -9.15
N GLY A 28 -11.16 0.02 -8.89
CA GLY A 28 -12.11 -0.62 -9.80
C GLY A 28 -11.55 -1.83 -10.54
N GLY A 29 -10.39 -2.35 -10.15
CA GLY A 29 -9.97 -3.70 -10.48
C GLY A 29 -10.99 -4.72 -9.98
N TYR A 30 -11.20 -5.80 -10.74
CA TYR A 30 -12.09 -6.90 -10.36
C TYR A 30 -11.73 -8.16 -11.15
N PRO A 31 -11.78 -9.36 -10.54
CA PRO A 31 -12.09 -9.63 -9.13
C PRO A 31 -10.96 -9.21 -8.18
N CYS A 32 -11.33 -8.91 -6.92
CA CYS A 32 -10.39 -8.62 -5.85
C CYS A 32 -10.34 -9.77 -4.84
N ALA A 33 -9.13 -10.13 -4.43
CA ALA A 33 -8.91 -11.11 -3.37
C ALA A 33 -9.53 -10.63 -2.06
N THR A 34 -10.00 -11.56 -1.24
CA THR A 34 -10.45 -11.23 0.11
C THR A 34 -9.28 -10.73 0.96
N VAL A 35 -9.55 -9.93 2.00
CA VAL A 35 -8.50 -9.46 2.91
C VAL A 35 -7.74 -10.62 3.56
N ALA A 36 -8.42 -11.75 3.82
CA ALA A 36 -7.80 -12.95 4.35
C ALA A 36 -6.84 -13.59 3.34
N ALA A 37 -7.23 -13.67 2.06
CA ALA A 37 -6.36 -14.13 0.98
C ALA A 37 -5.15 -13.20 0.78
N ALA A 38 -5.35 -11.88 0.83
CA ALA A 38 -4.26 -10.90 0.74
C ALA A 38 -3.26 -11.04 1.91
N ARG A 39 -3.76 -11.24 3.14
CA ARG A 39 -2.91 -11.52 4.31
C ARG A 39 -2.17 -12.85 4.19
N SER A 40 -2.81 -13.89 3.67
CA SER A 40 -2.16 -15.18 3.44
C SER A 40 -1.04 -15.09 2.39
N ALA A 41 -1.28 -14.36 1.29
CA ALA A 41 -0.28 -14.06 0.29
C ALA A 41 0.89 -13.25 0.87
N LEU A 42 0.62 -12.21 1.67
CA LEU A 42 1.65 -11.45 2.39
C LEU A 42 2.50 -12.33 3.31
N GLY A 43 1.87 -13.22 4.09
CA GLY A 43 2.57 -14.15 4.96
C GLY A 43 3.53 -15.04 4.17
N SER A 44 3.04 -15.60 3.06
CA SER A 44 3.84 -16.44 2.16
C SER A 44 4.98 -15.65 1.50
N TYR A 45 4.69 -14.45 1.01
CA TYR A 45 5.69 -13.59 0.36
C TYR A 45 6.79 -13.18 1.34
N CYS A 46 6.43 -12.65 2.49
CA CYS A 46 7.39 -12.19 3.48
C CYS A 46 8.17 -13.33 4.12
N ALA A 47 7.66 -14.55 4.18
CA ALA A 47 8.45 -15.71 4.62
C ALA A 47 9.60 -16.05 3.66
N ASN A 48 9.41 -15.81 2.35
CA ASN A 48 10.34 -16.26 1.32
C ASN A 48 11.24 -15.14 0.76
N HIS A 49 10.79 -13.88 0.79
CA HIS A 49 11.42 -12.81 0.01
C HIS A 49 11.88 -11.60 0.84
N PHE A 50 11.56 -11.51 2.14
CA PHE A 50 11.78 -10.28 2.93
C PHE A 50 13.21 -9.73 2.89
N GLY A 51 14.23 -10.58 2.80
CA GLY A 51 15.63 -10.19 2.83
C GLY A 51 16.22 -9.85 1.46
N ALA A 52 15.46 -9.94 0.37
CA ALA A 52 15.94 -9.62 -0.96
C ALA A 52 16.13 -8.10 -1.12
N THR A 53 17.09 -7.69 -1.95
CA THR A 53 17.32 -6.25 -2.20
C THR A 53 16.27 -5.64 -3.12
N CYS A 54 15.73 -6.44 -4.03
CA CYS A 54 14.64 -6.10 -4.92
C CYS A 54 13.93 -7.40 -5.28
N THR A 55 12.61 -7.36 -5.37
CA THR A 55 11.80 -8.47 -5.89
C THR A 55 10.71 -7.87 -6.74
N ASP A 56 10.66 -8.31 -8.00
CA ASP A 56 9.57 -7.98 -8.91
C ASP A 56 8.22 -8.45 -8.34
N PHE A 57 7.12 -8.00 -8.94
CA PHE A 57 5.79 -8.44 -8.51
C PHE A 57 5.63 -9.96 -8.67
N ILE A 58 5.46 -10.65 -7.55
CA ILE A 58 5.11 -12.06 -7.49
C ILE A 58 3.59 -12.18 -7.43
N HIS A 59 3.06 -13.04 -8.30
CA HIS A 59 1.64 -13.34 -8.38
C HIS A 59 1.24 -14.48 -7.44
N TYR A 60 0.22 -14.24 -6.63
CA TYR A 60 -0.44 -15.25 -5.81
C TYR A 60 -1.88 -15.41 -6.28
N ASN A 61 -2.18 -16.58 -6.84
CA ASN A 61 -3.53 -16.92 -7.26
C ASN A 61 -4.31 -17.49 -6.06
N ASN A 62 -5.19 -16.68 -5.47
CA ASN A 62 -6.00 -17.08 -4.33
C ASN A 62 -7.47 -17.25 -4.74
N PRO A 63 -8.23 -18.12 -4.04
CA PRO A 63 -9.68 -18.18 -4.22
C PRO A 63 -10.32 -16.80 -4.02
N GLY A 64 -10.95 -16.28 -5.07
CA GLY A 64 -11.64 -14.97 -5.04
C GLY A 64 -10.87 -13.81 -5.65
N GLY A 65 -9.57 -13.94 -5.97
CA GLY A 65 -8.84 -12.91 -6.71
C GLY A 65 -7.32 -13.03 -6.66
N GLU A 66 -6.67 -12.21 -7.47
CA GLU A 66 -5.22 -12.19 -7.64
C GLU A 66 -4.58 -11.23 -6.63
N VAL A 67 -3.41 -11.60 -6.10
CA VAL A 67 -2.60 -10.73 -5.24
C VAL A 67 -1.20 -10.62 -5.84
N TRP A 68 -0.71 -9.39 -5.99
CA TRP A 68 0.59 -9.08 -6.54
C TRP A 68 1.41 -8.32 -5.49
N ILE A 69 2.59 -8.85 -5.16
CA ILE A 69 3.45 -8.30 -4.12
C ILE A 69 4.86 -8.16 -4.65
N GLY A 70 5.44 -6.97 -4.51
CA GLY A 70 6.80 -6.66 -4.95
C GLY A 70 7.47 -5.71 -3.95
N HIS A 71 8.80 -5.70 -3.86
CA HIS A 71 9.47 -4.78 -2.94
C HIS A 71 10.86 -4.35 -3.41
N ILE A 72 11.31 -3.21 -2.87
CA ILE A 72 12.66 -2.67 -3.01
C ILE A 72 13.21 -2.39 -1.61
N GLY A 73 14.45 -2.76 -1.36
CA GLY A 73 15.13 -2.60 -0.08
C GLY A 73 14.82 -3.76 0.87
N PRO A 74 15.84 -4.45 1.42
CA PRO A 74 15.62 -5.62 2.25
C PRO A 74 14.97 -5.24 3.58
N PHE A 75 13.96 -5.99 3.98
CA PHE A 75 13.42 -5.95 5.33
C PHE A 75 14.34 -6.70 6.28
N SER A 76 14.38 -6.27 7.53
CA SER A 76 15.24 -6.87 8.55
C SER A 76 14.67 -8.23 9.00
N THR A 77 13.34 -8.38 8.96
CA THR A 77 12.64 -9.63 9.31
C THR A 77 11.40 -9.82 8.44
N ALA A 78 10.95 -11.06 8.32
CA ALA A 78 9.67 -11.39 7.70
C ALA A 78 8.49 -10.67 8.39
N ALA A 79 8.56 -10.47 9.71
CA ALA A 79 7.55 -9.76 10.47
C ALA A 79 7.47 -8.26 10.11
N GLU A 80 8.62 -7.61 9.88
CA GLU A 80 8.65 -6.21 9.42
C GLU A 80 8.04 -6.06 8.03
N CYS A 81 8.38 -6.97 7.10
CA CYS A 81 7.76 -7.04 5.77
C CYS A 81 6.23 -7.21 5.87
N TYR A 82 5.78 -8.14 6.71
CA TYR A 82 4.36 -8.41 6.87
C TYR A 82 3.63 -7.21 7.47
N TYR A 83 4.22 -6.56 8.48
CA TYR A 83 3.65 -5.36 9.10
C TYR A 83 3.47 -4.23 8.08
N ALA A 84 4.48 -3.98 7.23
CA ALA A 84 4.37 -2.99 6.15
C ALA A 84 3.19 -3.31 5.21
N GLY A 85 3.01 -4.58 4.86
CA GLY A 85 1.89 -5.02 4.03
C GLY A 85 0.51 -4.92 4.70
N ASP A 86 0.42 -5.29 5.98
CA ASP A 86 -0.83 -5.18 6.73
C ASP A 86 -1.22 -3.71 6.98
N GLU A 87 -0.26 -2.77 7.11
CA GLU A 87 -0.57 -1.34 7.11
C GLU A 87 -1.22 -0.88 5.80
N ILE A 88 -0.76 -1.39 4.65
CA ILE A 88 -1.40 -1.12 3.35
C ILE A 88 -2.84 -1.65 3.36
N LEU A 89 -3.05 -2.90 3.79
CA LEU A 89 -4.40 -3.48 3.84
C LEU A 89 -5.33 -2.72 4.78
N ARG A 90 -4.87 -2.38 5.99
CA ARG A 90 -5.66 -1.63 6.97
C ARG A 90 -6.09 -0.26 6.47
N LYS A 91 -5.25 0.39 5.64
CA LYS A 91 -5.52 1.72 5.12
C LYS A 91 -6.34 1.71 3.83
N CYS A 92 -6.09 0.75 2.93
CA CYS A 92 -6.55 0.83 1.54
C CYS A 92 -7.64 -0.18 1.18
N TYR A 93 -7.71 -1.31 1.90
CA TYR A 93 -8.62 -2.39 1.54
C TYR A 93 -10.08 -1.93 1.63
N GLY A 94 -10.87 -2.25 0.58
CA GLY A 94 -12.27 -1.85 0.46
C GLY A 94 -12.49 -0.51 -0.24
N HIS A 95 -11.43 0.24 -0.53
CA HIS A 95 -11.51 1.55 -1.19
C HIS A 95 -10.68 1.63 -2.47
N ASN A 96 -9.52 0.97 -2.50
CA ASN A 96 -8.58 1.00 -3.61
C ASN A 96 -8.20 -0.43 -4.03
N ASP A 97 -7.50 -0.57 -5.14
CA ASP A 97 -7.06 -1.89 -5.62
C ASP A 97 -5.81 -2.41 -4.89
N GLY A 98 -5.17 -1.53 -4.11
CA GLY A 98 -3.87 -1.76 -3.52
C GLY A 98 -3.26 -0.50 -2.95
N GLY A 99 -1.98 -0.60 -2.64
CA GLY A 99 -1.17 0.52 -2.19
C GLY A 99 0.29 0.14 -2.07
N TYR A 100 1.05 1.07 -1.51
CA TYR A 100 2.44 0.85 -1.19
C TYR A 100 2.79 1.35 0.20
N TRP A 101 3.87 0.83 0.74
CA TRP A 101 4.45 1.27 2.00
C TRP A 101 5.89 1.70 1.78
N THR A 102 6.29 2.88 2.26
CA THR A 102 7.66 3.39 2.13
C THR A 102 8.20 3.91 3.45
N ARG A 103 9.33 3.37 3.90
CA ARG A 103 10.07 3.89 5.06
C ARG A 103 11.51 3.37 5.05
N ASN A 104 12.46 4.15 5.56
CA ASN A 104 13.85 3.70 5.80
C ASN A 104 14.51 3.05 4.58
N LYS A 105 14.31 3.62 3.38
CA LYS A 105 14.82 3.09 2.09
C LYS A 105 14.23 1.73 1.68
N LYS A 106 13.11 1.33 2.27
CA LYS A 106 12.33 0.15 1.92
C LYS A 106 11.01 0.59 1.30
N HIS A 107 10.55 -0.19 0.32
CA HIS A 107 9.30 0.05 -0.39
C HIS A 107 8.62 -1.29 -0.66
N LEU A 108 7.37 -1.46 -0.22
CA LEU A 108 6.55 -2.64 -0.49
C LEU A 108 5.35 -2.22 -1.33
N ASN A 109 5.09 -2.90 -2.43
CA ASN A 109 3.85 -2.78 -3.18
C ASN A 109 2.95 -3.98 -2.91
N LEU A 110 1.65 -3.70 -2.83
CA LEU A 110 0.62 -4.70 -2.68
C LEU A 110 -0.59 -4.32 -3.53
N ASN A 111 -0.91 -5.15 -4.51
CA ASN A 111 -2.17 -5.09 -5.24
C ASN A 111 -2.98 -6.36 -4.94
N TYR A 112 -4.26 -6.22 -4.59
CA TYR A 112 -5.15 -7.35 -4.27
C TYR A 112 -6.35 -7.42 -5.22
N CYS A 113 -6.27 -6.75 -6.37
CA CYS A 113 -7.26 -6.80 -7.43
C CYS A 113 -6.62 -7.14 -8.76
N LYS A 114 -7.41 -7.73 -9.67
CA LYS A 114 -6.95 -7.92 -11.04
C LYS A 114 -6.67 -6.57 -11.70
N TRP A 115 -5.46 -6.40 -12.26
CA TRP A 115 -5.13 -5.22 -13.06
C TRP A 115 -6.02 -5.15 -14.29
N LYS A 116 -6.69 -4.01 -14.49
CA LYS A 116 -7.32 -3.70 -15.77
C LYS A 116 -6.23 -3.29 -16.75
N LYS A 117 -6.17 -3.99 -17.89
CA LYS A 117 -5.38 -3.56 -19.05
C LYS A 117 -6.08 -2.42 -19.76
#